data_AF-A0A6S7ILL7-F1
#
_entry.id   AF-A0A6S7ILL7-F1
#
_cell.length_a   1.000
_cell.length_b   1.000
_cell.length_c   1.000
_cell.angle_alpha   90.00
_cell.angle_beta   90.00
_cell.angle_gamma   90.00
#
_symmetry.space_group_name_H-M   'P 1'
#
loop_
_entity.id
_entity.type
_entity.pdbx_description
1 polymer ?
#
loop_
_entity_poly.entity_id
_entity_poly.type
_entity_poly.pdbx_seq_one_letter_code
_entity_poly.pdbx_strand_id
1 'polypeptide(L)'
;MAKSTGLDKISTKLIKQAGDTITESLLEVFNRSLRTGIFPDDWKFAKVTPIYKSENKTLCENYRPISVISNIAKIFEKLVCRQLNTFLDNNNIIVKNQSGFRRNHSTETSLLQSTEMWLKAMDQGQINGVIFLDLKKAFDTIDHQILLSKLQAYGIRDHTLKWFQSYLDQRKQICMLNNCKSDIETIRCGVPQGSNLGPLLFLIYINDLPNCLETTHSNLFADDTILSCQGHLSIDIEYKLNKDLVNAQKWLSANKLTLNNEKTKYMIIGSRQRLKNLDHVPKISINGHQIERVYKKEALAMEMFEKLPNGGCIARSVVNLAFPLSDRDYLVYISPPYETNDWFGKKAFAIFLLDATHPSRPAGADGIVRATNGGNFYIAVQDEEEPGHKCETLMLATNNYNGWFPKRNEWLVAKNAPNFFYHLRQRVVEGYKEYFNN
;
A
#
# COMPACT_ATOMS: atom_id res chain seq x y z
N MET A 1 -1.48 25.50 1.40
CA MET A 1 -0.25 25.53 0.59
C MET A 1 -0.60 25.86 -0.85
N ALA A 2 0.01 26.89 -1.45
CA ALA A 2 -0.16 27.16 -2.88
C ALA A 2 0.43 25.99 -3.69
N LYS A 3 -0.33 25.40 -4.62
CA LYS A 3 0.19 24.35 -5.51
C LYS A 3 1.36 24.92 -6.31
N SER A 4 2.50 24.22 -6.28
CA SER A 4 3.71 24.67 -6.97
C SER A 4 3.50 24.75 -8.48
N THR A 5 4.07 25.78 -9.11
CA THR A 5 4.11 25.94 -10.57
C THR A 5 5.34 25.26 -11.17
N GLY A 6 5.21 24.82 -12.41
CA GLY A 6 6.36 24.42 -13.24
C GLY A 6 7.24 25.62 -13.57
N LEU A 7 8.22 25.42 -14.46
CA LEU A 7 9.11 26.51 -14.90
C LEU A 7 8.40 27.55 -15.76
N ASP A 8 7.28 27.17 -16.38
CA ASP A 8 6.37 28.06 -17.10
C ASP A 8 5.71 29.12 -16.19
N LYS A 9 5.77 28.94 -14.87
CA LYS A 9 5.10 29.79 -13.85
C LYS A 9 3.58 29.89 -14.04
N ILE A 10 2.97 29.01 -14.83
CA ILE A 10 1.52 29.01 -15.07
C ILE A 10 0.83 28.29 -13.91
N SER A 11 0.02 29.01 -13.14
CA SER A 11 -0.71 28.44 -12.00
C SER A 11 -1.98 27.69 -12.41
N THR A 12 -2.37 26.70 -11.61
CA THR A 12 -3.65 26.01 -11.81
C THR A 12 -4.86 26.95 -11.66
N LYS A 13 -4.73 28.03 -10.87
CA LYS A 13 -5.79 29.03 -10.71
C LYS A 13 -6.02 29.79 -12.01
N LEU A 14 -4.93 30.23 -12.65
CA LEU A 14 -4.99 30.92 -13.93
C LEU A 14 -5.60 30.04 -15.02
N ILE A 15 -5.16 28.77 -15.12
CA ILE A 15 -5.72 27.81 -16.10
C ILE A 15 -7.23 27.63 -15.89
N LYS A 16 -7.69 27.53 -14.64
CA LYS A 16 -9.13 27.40 -14.33
C LYS A 16 -9.92 28.65 -14.72
N GLN A 17 -9.36 29.84 -14.51
CA GLN A 17 -10.02 31.11 -14.85
C GLN A 17 -10.08 31.35 -16.36
N ALA A 18 -9.03 30.94 -17.09
CA ALA A 18 -8.96 31.06 -18.55
C ALA A 18 -9.58 29.87 -19.28
N GLY A 19 -10.14 28.89 -18.55
CA GLY A 19 -10.52 27.57 -19.06
C GLY A 19 -11.42 27.65 -20.30
N ASP A 20 -12.49 28.43 -20.23
CA ASP A 20 -13.46 28.57 -21.32
C ASP A 20 -12.82 29.14 -22.61
N THR A 21 -11.75 29.93 -22.49
CA THR A 21 -11.05 30.53 -23.63
C THR A 21 -9.98 29.61 -24.21
N ILE A 22 -9.25 28.85 -23.37
CA ILE A 22 -8.09 28.08 -23.80
C ILE A 22 -8.40 26.61 -24.12
N THR A 23 -9.58 26.12 -23.76
CA THR A 23 -9.93 24.68 -23.88
C THR A 23 -9.84 24.18 -25.32
N GLU A 24 -10.43 24.89 -26.29
CA GLU A 24 -10.38 24.48 -27.71
C GLU A 24 -8.95 24.43 -28.25
N SER A 25 -8.13 25.43 -27.92
CA SER A 25 -6.72 25.46 -28.31
C SER A 25 -5.93 24.31 -27.69
N LEU A 26 -6.14 24.02 -26.40
CA LEU A 26 -5.49 22.89 -25.73
C LEU A 26 -5.95 21.55 -26.31
N LEU A 27 -7.24 21.41 -26.62
CA LEU A 27 -7.81 20.21 -27.22
C LEU A 27 -7.15 19.93 -28.58
N GLU A 28 -7.01 20.93 -29.44
CA GLU A 28 -6.34 20.78 -30.73
C GLU A 28 -4.87 20.37 -30.56
N VAL A 29 -4.15 21.01 -29.64
CA VAL A 29 -2.75 20.64 -29.33
C VAL A 29 -2.64 19.19 -28.84
N PHE A 30 -3.51 18.78 -27.92
CA PHE A 30 -3.50 17.42 -27.36
C PHE A 30 -3.84 16.37 -28.43
N ASN A 31 -4.86 16.62 -29.23
CA ASN A 31 -5.26 15.71 -30.31
C ASN A 31 -4.17 15.60 -31.37
N ARG A 32 -3.56 16.73 -31.76
CA ARG A 32 -2.45 16.73 -32.71
C ARG A 32 -1.24 15.98 -32.15
N SER A 33 -0.92 16.18 -30.88
CA SER A 33 0.16 15.45 -30.19
C SER A 33 -0.07 13.93 -30.24
N LEU A 34 -1.28 13.46 -29.91
CA LEU A 34 -1.61 12.02 -29.94
C LEU A 34 -1.60 11.46 -31.38
N ARG A 35 -2.18 12.17 -32.36
CA ARG A 35 -2.21 11.75 -33.77
C ARG A 35 -0.82 11.65 -34.39
N THR A 36 0.07 12.58 -34.03
CA THR A 36 1.44 12.59 -34.54
C THR A 36 2.36 11.66 -33.76
N GLY A 37 1.99 11.28 -32.54
CA GLY A 37 2.84 10.51 -31.65
C GLY A 37 3.99 11.32 -31.04
N ILE A 38 3.83 12.64 -30.92
CA ILE A 38 4.89 13.55 -30.46
C ILE A 38 4.41 14.27 -29.19
N PHE A 39 5.12 14.07 -28.08
CA PHE A 39 4.92 14.84 -26.85
C PHE A 39 5.64 16.19 -26.96
N PRO A 40 4.99 17.33 -26.64
CA PRO A 40 5.61 18.65 -26.78
C PRO A 40 6.88 18.84 -25.96
N ASP A 41 7.93 19.38 -26.57
CA ASP A 41 9.26 19.54 -25.95
C ASP A 41 9.26 20.51 -24.76
N ASP A 42 8.46 21.59 -24.83
CA ASP A 42 8.30 22.55 -23.73
C ASP A 42 7.82 21.88 -22.43
N TRP A 43 7.14 20.73 -22.55
CA TRP A 43 6.57 19.98 -21.43
C TRP A 43 7.50 18.88 -20.91
N LYS A 44 8.64 18.67 -21.56
CA LYS A 44 9.67 17.68 -21.16
C LYS A 44 10.64 18.21 -20.12
N PHE A 45 10.44 19.44 -19.65
CA PHE A 45 11.30 20.09 -18.67
C PHE A 45 10.68 20.06 -17.26
N ALA A 46 11.41 19.48 -16.30
CA ALA A 46 10.96 19.34 -14.91
C ALA A 46 11.79 20.20 -13.94
N LYS A 47 11.12 20.75 -12.94
CA LYS A 47 11.76 21.34 -11.77
C LYS A 47 11.77 20.32 -10.65
N VAL A 48 12.94 19.85 -10.23
CA VAL A 48 13.09 18.90 -9.14
C VAL A 48 13.27 19.64 -7.83
N THR A 49 12.44 19.33 -6.84
CA THR A 49 12.63 19.80 -5.47
C THR A 49 12.91 18.59 -4.58
N PRO A 50 14.08 18.52 -3.94
CA PRO A 50 14.41 17.44 -3.03
C PRO A 50 13.57 17.58 -1.75
N ILE A 51 12.81 16.54 -1.41
CA ILE A 51 12.03 16.47 -0.18
C ILE A 51 12.72 15.49 0.76
N TYR A 52 13.04 15.95 1.96
CA TYR A 52 13.67 15.11 2.98
C TYR A 52 12.74 13.97 3.41
N LYS A 53 13.25 12.74 3.39
CA LYS A 53 12.52 11.51 3.75
C LYS A 53 12.70 11.19 5.24
N SER A 54 13.92 10.91 5.68
CA SER A 54 14.25 10.48 7.06
C SER A 54 15.77 10.44 7.31
N GLU A 55 16.18 10.20 8.55
CA GLU A 55 17.59 9.93 8.97
C GLU A 55 18.57 11.11 8.94
N ASN A 56 19.69 10.97 8.23
CA ASN A 56 20.76 11.96 8.19
C ASN A 56 20.54 12.93 7.01
N LYS A 57 20.34 14.21 7.32
CA LYS A 57 20.14 15.29 6.34
C LYS A 57 21.36 15.59 5.47
N THR A 58 22.54 15.09 5.80
CA THR A 58 23.74 15.31 4.97
C THR A 58 23.87 14.31 3.82
N LEU A 59 23.10 13.22 3.83
CA LEU A 59 23.16 12.18 2.81
C LEU A 59 22.11 12.43 1.71
N CYS A 60 22.54 12.53 0.46
CA CYS A 60 21.64 12.80 -0.68
C CYS A 60 20.58 11.70 -0.90
N GLU A 61 20.89 10.45 -0.53
CA GLU A 61 19.97 9.31 -0.64
C GLU A 61 18.73 9.41 0.26
N ASN A 62 18.78 10.26 1.27
CA ASN A 62 17.69 10.53 2.20
C ASN A 62 16.71 11.59 1.69
N TYR A 63 16.86 12.02 0.44
CA TYR A 63 15.96 12.97 -0.23
C TYR A 63 15.23 12.32 -1.40
N ARG A 64 13.93 12.60 -1.51
CA ARG A 64 13.10 12.21 -2.65
C ARG A 64 13.09 13.34 -3.69
N PRO A 65 13.47 13.08 -4.95
CA PRO A 65 13.43 14.08 -6.01
C PRO A 65 12.00 14.25 -6.54
N ILE A 66 11.24 15.24 -6.04
CA ILE A 66 9.89 15.49 -6.56
C ILE A 66 9.96 16.38 -7.80
N SER A 67 9.50 15.84 -8.92
CA SER A 67 9.43 16.53 -10.21
C SER A 67 8.14 17.35 -10.33
N VAL A 68 8.30 18.66 -10.46
CA VAL A 68 7.24 19.60 -10.78
C VAL A 68 7.31 19.95 -12.28
N ILE A 69 6.42 19.34 -13.05
CA ILE A 69 6.22 19.63 -14.47
C ILE A 69 5.15 20.71 -14.69
N SER A 70 5.06 21.23 -15.92
CA SER A 70 4.02 22.18 -16.34
C SER A 70 2.61 21.69 -15.97
N ASN A 71 1.75 22.60 -15.53
CA ASN A 71 0.38 22.26 -15.19
C ASN A 71 -0.43 21.85 -16.44
N ILE A 72 -0.11 22.39 -17.62
CA ILE A 72 -0.73 21.97 -18.88
C ILE A 72 -0.30 20.54 -19.22
N ALA A 73 0.99 20.22 -19.05
CA ALA A 73 1.49 18.86 -19.20
C ALA A 73 0.77 17.89 -18.26
N LYS A 74 0.55 18.25 -16.99
CA LYS A 74 -0.21 17.41 -16.03
C LYS A 74 -1.65 17.16 -16.48
N ILE A 75 -2.32 18.15 -17.08
CA ILE A 75 -3.66 17.98 -17.62
C ILE A 75 -3.63 16.96 -18.76
N PHE A 76 -2.67 17.10 -19.67
CA PHE A 76 -2.54 16.17 -20.78
C PHE A 76 -2.21 14.74 -20.32
N GLU A 77 -1.23 14.60 -19.41
CA GLU A 77 -0.90 13.32 -18.78
C GLU A 77 -2.12 12.71 -18.09
N LYS A 78 -2.98 13.51 -17.45
CA LYS A 78 -4.20 13.02 -16.79
C LYS A 78 -5.18 12.43 -17.80
N LEU A 79 -5.34 13.05 -18.97
CA LEU A 79 -6.19 12.55 -20.05
C LEU A 79 -5.66 11.22 -20.59
N VAL A 80 -4.36 11.16 -20.91
CA VAL A 80 -3.71 9.94 -21.39
C VAL A 80 -3.73 8.84 -20.33
N CYS A 81 -3.47 9.17 -19.07
CA CYS A 81 -3.52 8.24 -17.94
C CYS A 81 -4.93 7.66 -17.76
N ARG A 82 -5.99 8.46 -17.93
CA ARG A 82 -7.37 7.96 -17.90
C ARG A 82 -7.62 6.95 -19.02
N GLN A 83 -7.24 7.27 -20.26
CA GLN A 83 -7.43 6.38 -21.40
C GLN A 83 -6.61 5.09 -21.26
N LEU A 84 -5.37 5.18 -20.79
CA LEU A 84 -4.50 4.04 -20.58
C LEU A 84 -5.05 3.14 -19.46
N ASN A 85 -5.51 3.69 -18.33
CA ASN A 85 -6.18 2.88 -17.30
C ASN A 85 -7.40 2.14 -17.85
N THR A 86 -8.27 2.83 -18.60
CA THR A 86 -9.44 2.19 -19.24
C THR A 86 -9.01 1.04 -20.16
N PHE A 87 -7.95 1.19 -20.94
CA PHE A 87 -7.41 0.12 -21.76
C PHE A 87 -6.88 -1.05 -20.92
N LEU A 88 -6.11 -0.77 -19.87
CA LEU A 88 -5.54 -1.80 -19.00
C LEU A 88 -6.62 -2.59 -18.26
N ASP A 89 -7.66 -1.92 -17.77
CA ASP A 89 -8.78 -2.53 -17.06
C ASP A 89 -9.65 -3.37 -18.01
N ASN A 90 -10.04 -2.82 -19.17
CA ASN A 90 -10.88 -3.54 -20.14
C ASN A 90 -10.24 -4.82 -20.68
N ASN A 91 -8.90 -4.87 -20.71
CA ASN A 91 -8.15 -6.02 -21.21
C ASN A 91 -7.55 -6.88 -20.08
N ASN A 92 -7.85 -6.58 -18.81
CA ASN A 92 -7.32 -7.29 -17.63
C ASN A 92 -5.79 -7.45 -17.64
N ILE A 93 -5.07 -6.40 -18.07
CA ILE A 93 -3.62 -6.44 -18.27
C ILE A 93 -2.86 -6.47 -16.94
N ILE A 94 -3.29 -5.67 -15.97
CA ILE A 94 -2.62 -5.59 -14.66
C ILE A 94 -2.93 -6.83 -13.83
N VAL A 95 -1.88 -7.48 -13.33
CA VAL A 95 -2.01 -8.69 -12.50
C VAL A 95 -2.88 -8.45 -11.28
N LYS A 96 -3.71 -9.44 -10.94
CA LYS A 96 -4.72 -9.31 -9.87
C LYS A 96 -4.11 -8.99 -8.50
N ASN A 97 -2.89 -9.45 -8.24
CA ASN A 97 -2.21 -9.25 -6.96
C ASN A 97 -1.41 -7.92 -6.89
N GLN A 98 -1.55 -7.05 -7.88
CA GLN A 98 -1.07 -5.67 -7.79
C GLN A 98 -2.17 -4.80 -7.18
N SER A 99 -1.86 -4.16 -6.07
CA SER A 99 -2.77 -3.26 -5.33
C SER A 99 -2.29 -1.81 -5.33
N GLY A 100 -1.02 -1.54 -5.65
CA GLY A 100 -0.47 -0.19 -5.69
C GLY A 100 -1.05 0.63 -6.84
N PHE A 101 -1.40 1.89 -6.55
CA PHE A 101 -1.91 2.87 -7.54
C PHE A 101 -3.14 2.40 -8.35
N ARG A 102 -3.90 1.43 -7.86
CA ARG A 102 -5.14 0.96 -8.50
C ARG A 102 -6.38 1.53 -7.83
N ARG A 103 -7.43 1.73 -8.62
CA ARG A 103 -8.74 2.14 -8.10
C ARG A 103 -9.34 1.01 -7.27
N ASN A 104 -9.96 1.35 -6.13
CA ASN A 104 -10.57 0.40 -5.19
C ASN A 104 -9.59 -0.58 -4.52
N HIS A 105 -8.28 -0.32 -4.61
CA HIS A 105 -7.26 -1.00 -3.82
C HIS A 105 -6.65 -0.03 -2.83
N SER A 106 -6.12 -0.57 -1.74
CA SER A 106 -5.46 0.18 -0.68
C SER A 106 -4.39 -0.66 0.01
N THR A 107 -3.55 -0.02 0.82
CA THR A 107 -2.54 -0.69 1.67
C THR A 107 -3.21 -1.73 2.57
N GLU A 108 -4.38 -1.41 3.10
CA GLU A 108 -5.19 -2.24 3.99
C GLU A 108 -5.68 -3.50 3.27
N THR A 109 -6.32 -3.34 2.10
CA THR A 109 -6.86 -4.47 1.34
C THR A 109 -5.77 -5.46 0.92
N SER A 110 -4.59 -4.95 0.53
CA SER A 110 -3.44 -5.78 0.15
C SER A 110 -2.88 -6.57 1.33
N LEU A 111 -2.75 -5.93 2.50
CA LEU A 111 -2.29 -6.63 3.70
C LEU A 111 -3.33 -7.65 4.17
N LEU A 112 -4.62 -7.31 4.14
CA LEU A 112 -5.70 -8.21 4.53
C LEU A 112 -5.65 -9.50 3.69
N GLN A 113 -5.54 -9.38 2.37
CA GLN A 113 -5.40 -10.54 1.47
C GLN A 113 -4.18 -11.40 1.83
N SER A 114 -3.03 -10.77 2.12
CA SER A 114 -1.81 -11.47 2.52
C SER A 114 -2.02 -12.23 3.84
N THR A 115 -2.59 -11.55 4.85
CA THR A 115 -2.81 -12.12 6.18
C THR A 115 -3.84 -13.22 6.19
N GLU A 116 -4.94 -13.12 5.43
CA GLU A 116 -5.93 -14.19 5.35
C GLU A 116 -5.31 -15.47 4.75
N MET A 117 -4.47 -15.33 3.72
CA MET A 117 -3.75 -16.46 3.16
C MET A 117 -2.82 -17.12 4.21
N TRP A 118 -2.12 -16.31 5.01
CA TRP A 118 -1.22 -16.83 6.04
C TRP A 118 -1.97 -17.52 7.18
N LEU A 119 -3.09 -16.95 7.61
CA LEU A 119 -3.95 -17.53 8.65
C LEU A 119 -4.54 -18.87 8.21
N LYS A 120 -5.09 -18.95 6.99
CA LYS A 120 -5.60 -20.22 6.43
C LYS A 120 -4.55 -21.32 6.43
N ALA A 121 -3.30 -20.99 6.13
CA ALA A 121 -2.19 -21.94 6.18
C ALA A 121 -1.90 -22.39 7.61
N MET A 122 -1.93 -21.46 8.57
CA MET A 122 -1.76 -21.77 9.99
C MET A 122 -2.84 -22.71 10.52
N ASP A 123 -4.08 -22.53 10.07
CA ASP A 123 -5.23 -23.38 10.44
C ASP A 123 -5.06 -24.81 9.91
N GLN A 124 -4.33 -24.96 8.80
CA GLN A 124 -3.94 -26.25 8.23
C GLN A 124 -2.66 -26.81 8.86
N GLY A 125 -2.14 -26.20 9.94
CA GLY A 125 -0.93 -26.63 10.64
C GLY A 125 0.37 -26.32 9.87
N GLN A 126 0.33 -25.43 8.88
CA GLN A 126 1.50 -24.98 8.13
C GLN A 126 2.15 -23.76 8.78
N ILE A 127 3.37 -23.48 8.36
CA ILE A 127 4.07 -22.22 8.56
C ILE A 127 4.15 -21.45 7.24
N ASN A 128 4.27 -20.15 7.34
CA ASN A 128 4.44 -19.25 6.21
C ASN A 128 5.85 -18.67 6.22
N GLY A 129 6.53 -18.73 5.08
CA GLY A 129 7.72 -17.93 4.83
C GLY A 129 7.33 -16.68 4.06
N VAL A 130 7.77 -15.51 4.52
CA VAL A 130 7.43 -14.22 3.91
C VAL A 130 8.70 -13.41 3.69
N ILE A 131 8.90 -12.90 2.48
CA ILE A 131 9.99 -11.99 2.12
C ILE A 131 9.40 -10.64 1.73
N PHE A 132 9.98 -9.58 2.28
CA PHE A 132 9.69 -8.20 1.93
C PHE A 132 10.83 -7.69 1.04
N LEU A 133 10.58 -7.61 -0.27
CA LEU A 133 11.53 -7.07 -1.24
C LEU A 133 11.42 -5.54 -1.23
N ASP A 134 12.57 -4.87 -1.21
CA ASP A 134 12.70 -3.41 -1.31
C ASP A 134 13.57 -3.09 -2.54
N LEU A 135 13.09 -2.25 -3.45
CA LEU A 135 13.81 -1.85 -4.66
C LEU A 135 14.53 -0.51 -4.45
N LYS A 136 15.80 -0.43 -4.86
CA LYS A 136 16.56 0.82 -4.80
C LYS A 136 16.07 1.78 -5.89
N LYS A 137 15.43 2.89 -5.48
CA LYS A 137 15.03 4.00 -6.37
C LYS A 137 14.27 3.48 -7.60
N ALA A 138 13.24 2.66 -7.39
CA ALA A 138 12.57 1.91 -8.43
C ALA A 138 12.06 2.81 -9.58
N PHE A 139 11.45 3.95 -9.24
CA PHE A 139 10.96 4.92 -10.22
C PHE A 139 12.07 5.62 -11.01
N ASP A 140 13.25 5.83 -10.39
CA ASP A 140 14.34 6.60 -10.99
C ASP A 140 15.24 5.73 -11.88
N THR A 141 15.08 4.40 -11.83
CA THR A 141 15.96 3.42 -12.50
C THR A 141 15.28 2.69 -13.67
N ILE A 142 14.03 3.03 -13.99
CA ILE A 142 13.29 2.43 -15.11
C ILE A 142 14.04 2.64 -16.43
N ASP A 143 14.38 1.57 -17.13
CA ASP A 143 14.95 1.68 -18.46
C ASP A 143 13.87 1.98 -19.50
N HIS A 144 14.06 3.04 -20.28
CA HIS A 144 13.05 3.50 -21.24
C HIS A 144 12.82 2.49 -22.37
N GLN A 145 13.85 1.79 -22.83
CA GLN A 145 13.70 0.83 -23.94
C GLN A 145 12.97 -0.43 -23.48
N ILE A 146 13.26 -0.91 -22.26
CA ILE A 146 12.53 -2.03 -21.66
C ILE A 146 11.06 -1.63 -21.43
N LEU A 147 10.80 -0.43 -20.92
CA LEU A 147 9.44 0.08 -20.71
C LEU A 147 8.66 0.14 -22.03
N LEU A 148 9.26 0.69 -23.10
CA LEU A 148 8.63 0.75 -24.42
C LEU A 148 8.36 -0.64 -25.00
N SER A 149 9.28 -1.57 -24.82
CA SER A 149 9.11 -2.97 -25.24
C SER A 149 7.94 -3.64 -24.51
N LYS A 150 7.80 -3.40 -23.19
CA LYS A 150 6.67 -3.90 -22.40
C LYS A 150 5.35 -3.26 -22.81
N LEU A 151 5.31 -1.94 -23.02
CA LEU A 151 4.12 -1.25 -23.53
C LEU A 151 3.64 -1.89 -24.85
N GLN A 152 4.57 -2.15 -25.77
CA GLN A 152 4.27 -2.83 -27.03
C GLN A 152 3.75 -4.26 -26.83
N ALA A 153 4.38 -5.03 -25.94
CA ALA A 153 3.96 -6.39 -25.60
C ALA A 153 2.54 -6.43 -24.99
N TYR A 154 2.16 -5.42 -24.20
CA TYR A 154 0.81 -5.27 -23.65
C TYR A 154 -0.21 -4.67 -24.64
N GLY A 155 0.17 -4.45 -25.90
CA GLY A 155 -0.75 -4.05 -26.97
C GLY A 155 -0.80 -2.55 -27.25
N ILE A 156 0.03 -1.72 -26.61
CA ILE A 156 0.15 -0.29 -26.93
C ILE A 156 1.08 -0.13 -28.13
N ARG A 157 0.51 0.23 -29.29
CA ARG A 157 1.20 0.19 -30.59
C ARG A 157 1.13 1.54 -31.32
N ASP A 158 1.83 1.60 -32.46
CA ASP A 158 1.77 2.67 -33.44
C ASP A 158 2.00 4.08 -32.86
N HIS A 159 1.10 5.02 -33.15
CA HIS A 159 1.23 6.41 -32.72
C HIS A 159 1.22 6.57 -31.20
N THR A 160 0.48 5.73 -30.47
CA THR A 160 0.46 5.76 -29.01
C THR A 160 1.80 5.33 -28.42
N LEU A 161 2.42 4.28 -28.98
CA LEU A 161 3.76 3.85 -28.56
C LEU A 161 4.81 4.93 -28.90
N LYS A 162 4.74 5.53 -30.10
CA LYS A 162 5.58 6.67 -30.50
C LYS A 162 5.41 7.85 -29.54
N TRP A 163 4.18 8.12 -29.09
CA TRP A 163 3.91 9.16 -28.11
C TRP A 163 4.61 8.90 -26.78
N PHE A 164 4.57 7.66 -26.25
CA PHE A 164 5.31 7.30 -25.03
C PHE A 164 6.83 7.38 -25.22
N GLN A 165 7.32 6.98 -26.40
CA GLN A 165 8.73 7.13 -26.74
C GLN A 165 9.13 8.61 -26.72
N SER A 166 8.36 9.47 -27.38
CA SER A 166 8.58 10.91 -27.36
C SER A 166 8.41 11.51 -25.96
N TYR A 167 7.51 10.98 -25.12
CA TYR A 167 7.27 11.46 -23.77
C TYR A 167 8.47 11.23 -22.84
N LEU A 168 9.17 10.10 -23.01
CA LEU A 168 10.33 9.69 -22.22
C LEU A 168 11.65 10.27 -22.75
N ASP A 169 11.75 10.49 -24.06
CA ASP A 169 12.98 10.94 -24.72
C ASP A 169 13.31 12.41 -24.45
N GLN A 170 14.61 12.74 -24.41
CA GLN A 170 15.17 14.09 -24.23
C GLN A 170 14.57 14.92 -23.09
N ARG A 171 14.09 14.25 -22.02
CA ARG A 171 13.59 14.95 -20.84
C ARG A 171 14.74 15.63 -20.11
N LYS A 172 14.47 16.85 -19.62
CA LYS A 172 15.45 17.66 -18.91
C LYS A 172 14.95 18.02 -17.52
N GLN A 173 15.86 18.21 -16.58
CA GLN A 173 15.55 18.65 -15.24
C GLN A 173 16.53 19.68 -14.73
N ILE A 174 16.06 20.50 -13.79
CA ILE A 174 16.91 21.30 -12.90
C ILE A 174 16.55 20.99 -11.46
N CYS A 175 17.54 20.94 -10.57
CA CYS A 175 17.32 20.87 -9.14
C CYS A 175 17.20 22.28 -8.57
N MET A 176 16.16 22.52 -7.77
CA MET A 176 15.92 23.77 -7.07
C MET A 176 15.96 23.52 -5.57
N LEU A 177 16.89 24.18 -4.89
CA LEU A 177 16.99 24.18 -3.44
C LEU A 177 17.00 25.64 -2.96
N ASN A 178 15.98 26.02 -2.20
CA ASN A 178 15.74 27.42 -1.82
C ASN A 178 15.74 28.34 -3.06
N ASN A 179 16.64 29.33 -3.11
CA ASN A 179 16.78 30.26 -4.23
C ASN A 179 17.90 29.88 -5.21
N CYS A 180 18.52 28.70 -5.04
CA CYS A 180 19.58 28.21 -5.91
C CYS A 180 19.03 27.23 -6.94
N LYS A 181 19.61 27.26 -8.15
CA LYS A 181 19.33 26.33 -9.25
C LYS A 181 20.60 25.61 -9.66
N SER A 182 20.48 24.32 -9.97
CA SER A 182 21.56 23.57 -10.63
C SER A 182 21.62 23.88 -12.13
N ASP A 183 22.63 23.33 -12.78
CA ASP A 183 22.65 23.18 -14.23
C ASP A 183 21.53 22.28 -14.73
N ILE A 184 21.26 22.37 -16.03
CA ILE A 184 20.26 21.57 -16.73
C ILE A 184 20.86 20.20 -17.02
N GLU A 185 20.17 19.16 -16.58
CA GLU A 185 20.60 17.77 -16.81
C GLU A 185 19.56 17.00 -17.61
N THR A 186 20.02 16.11 -18.50
CA THR A 186 19.17 15.23 -19.29
C THR A 186 18.89 13.93 -18.52
N ILE A 187 17.61 13.56 -18.42
CA ILE A 187 17.15 12.33 -17.79
C ILE A 187 17.34 11.17 -18.77
N ARG A 188 18.13 10.17 -18.39
CA ARG A 188 18.44 9.00 -19.23
C ARG A 188 17.65 7.74 -18.87
N CYS A 189 17.07 7.71 -17.67
CA CYS A 189 16.27 6.61 -17.16
C CYS A 189 15.30 7.14 -16.10
N GLY A 190 14.36 6.29 -15.70
CA GLY A 190 13.33 6.60 -14.73
C GLY A 190 12.12 7.29 -15.33
N VAL A 191 11.09 7.43 -14.50
CA VAL A 191 9.88 8.20 -14.80
C VAL A 191 9.73 9.33 -13.77
N PRO A 192 9.16 10.49 -14.14
CA PRO A 192 9.15 11.64 -13.24
C PRO A 192 8.29 11.37 -11.99
N GLN A 193 8.90 11.40 -10.80
CA GLN A 193 8.17 11.31 -9.53
C GLN A 193 7.28 12.54 -9.34
N GLY A 194 5.96 12.36 -9.33
CA GLY A 194 4.98 13.46 -9.29
C GLY A 194 4.30 13.76 -10.63
N SER A 195 4.63 13.01 -11.69
CA SER A 195 3.79 12.92 -12.90
C SER A 195 2.57 12.02 -12.66
N ASN A 196 1.52 12.22 -13.46
CA ASN A 196 0.33 11.35 -13.40
C ASN A 196 0.57 10.00 -14.10
N LEU A 197 1.49 9.96 -15.08
CA LEU A 197 1.82 8.75 -15.83
C LEU A 197 2.89 7.89 -15.14
N GLY A 198 3.80 8.48 -14.37
CA GLY A 198 4.93 7.78 -13.75
C GLY A 198 4.51 6.53 -12.95
N PRO A 199 3.56 6.64 -12.00
CA PRO A 199 3.02 5.47 -11.29
C PRO A 199 2.52 4.36 -12.21
N LEU A 200 1.72 4.72 -13.22
CA LEU A 200 1.12 3.76 -14.14
C LEU A 200 2.16 3.06 -15.04
N LEU A 201 3.15 3.81 -15.52
CA LEU A 201 4.26 3.27 -16.31
C LEU A 201 5.12 2.32 -15.47
N PHE A 202 5.33 2.61 -14.18
CA PHE A 202 6.01 1.70 -13.28
C PHE A 202 5.19 0.43 -13.03
N LEU A 203 3.87 0.53 -12.84
CA LEU A 203 3.02 -0.66 -12.72
C LEU A 203 3.17 -1.58 -13.93
N ILE A 204 3.11 -1.02 -15.15
CA ILE A 204 3.31 -1.77 -16.39
C ILE A 204 4.71 -2.41 -16.42
N TYR A 205 5.73 -1.71 -15.93
CA TYR A 205 7.10 -2.20 -15.92
C TYR A 205 7.29 -3.45 -15.05
N ILE A 206 6.69 -3.46 -13.86
CA ILE A 206 6.81 -4.55 -12.88
C ILE A 206 5.76 -5.66 -13.05
N ASN A 207 4.77 -5.45 -13.91
CA ASN A 207 3.56 -6.27 -13.98
C ASN A 207 3.79 -7.76 -14.25
N ASP A 208 4.87 -8.12 -14.96
CA ASP A 208 5.26 -9.49 -15.30
C ASP A 208 6.25 -10.12 -14.31
N LEU A 209 6.65 -9.44 -13.22
CA LEU A 209 7.44 -10.04 -12.15
C LEU A 209 6.83 -11.37 -11.63
N PRO A 210 5.50 -11.48 -11.39
CA PRO A 210 4.92 -12.73 -10.89
C PRO A 210 5.14 -13.93 -11.83
N ASN A 211 5.33 -13.69 -13.13
CA ASN A 211 5.46 -14.76 -14.13
C ASN A 211 6.79 -15.53 -13.99
N CYS A 212 7.78 -14.99 -13.28
CA CYS A 212 9.03 -15.70 -13.02
C CYS A 212 9.02 -16.55 -11.73
N LEU A 213 7.97 -16.45 -10.91
CA LEU A 213 7.85 -17.14 -9.64
C LEU A 213 7.16 -18.50 -9.84
N GLU A 214 7.67 -19.54 -9.19
CA GLU A 214 7.16 -20.90 -9.35
C GLU A 214 6.52 -21.46 -8.08
N THR A 215 6.94 -20.98 -6.90
CA THR A 215 6.62 -21.61 -5.61
C THR A 215 6.03 -20.65 -4.58
N THR A 216 6.12 -19.35 -4.82
CA THR A 216 5.69 -18.26 -3.95
C THR A 216 4.55 -17.48 -4.59
N HIS A 217 3.69 -16.96 -3.74
CA HIS A 217 2.68 -15.99 -4.09
C HIS A 217 3.27 -14.59 -3.92
N SER A 218 3.14 -13.76 -4.96
CA SER A 218 3.53 -12.35 -4.91
C SER A 218 2.33 -11.45 -4.68
N ASN A 219 2.45 -10.54 -3.71
CA ASN A 219 1.58 -9.38 -3.53
C ASN A 219 2.40 -8.12 -3.80
N LEU A 220 1.97 -7.33 -4.77
CA LEU A 220 2.67 -6.14 -5.22
C LEU A 220 1.90 -4.91 -4.76
N PHE A 221 2.63 -3.93 -4.25
CA PHE A 221 2.13 -2.60 -3.98
C PHE A 221 3.13 -1.59 -4.54
N ALA A 222 2.99 -1.31 -5.84
CA ALA A 222 4.00 -0.58 -6.59
C ALA A 222 5.40 -1.22 -6.40
N ASP A 223 6.36 -0.49 -5.83
CA ASP A 223 7.75 -0.94 -5.64
C ASP A 223 7.93 -1.87 -4.44
N ASP A 224 7.02 -1.84 -3.47
CA ASP A 224 6.99 -2.81 -2.37
C ASP A 224 6.43 -4.15 -2.87
N THR A 225 7.20 -5.23 -2.72
CA THR A 225 6.75 -6.58 -3.11
C THR A 225 6.90 -7.56 -1.96
N ILE A 226 5.82 -8.27 -1.66
CA ILE A 226 5.78 -9.34 -0.67
C ILE A 226 5.73 -10.68 -1.40
N LEU A 227 6.74 -11.52 -1.20
CA LEU A 227 6.72 -12.92 -1.63
C LEU A 227 6.39 -13.80 -0.44
N SER A 228 5.49 -14.77 -0.60
CA SER A 228 5.21 -15.71 0.48
C SER A 228 4.90 -17.12 -0.01
N CYS A 229 5.24 -18.12 0.80
CA CYS A 229 4.91 -19.52 0.55
C CYS A 229 4.53 -20.21 1.85
N GLN A 230 3.86 -21.36 1.72
CA GLN A 230 3.41 -22.17 2.83
C GLN A 230 4.07 -23.56 2.79
N GLY A 231 4.25 -24.16 3.97
CA GLY A 231 4.82 -25.49 4.10
C GLY A 231 4.67 -26.03 5.51
N HIS A 232 4.75 -27.35 5.67
CA HIS A 232 4.80 -27.94 7.01
C HIS A 232 6.21 -27.87 7.57
N LEU A 233 7.24 -28.14 6.77
CA LEU A 233 8.62 -28.20 7.23
C LEU A 233 9.39 -26.92 6.91
N SER A 234 10.36 -26.59 7.77
CA SER A 234 11.18 -25.38 7.58
C SER A 234 12.07 -25.48 6.34
N ILE A 235 12.47 -26.70 5.96
CA ILE A 235 13.24 -26.97 4.75
C ILE A 235 12.45 -26.67 3.47
N ASP A 236 11.14 -26.90 3.48
CA ASP A 236 10.28 -26.61 2.32
C ASP A 236 10.20 -25.10 2.10
N ILE A 237 10.03 -24.33 3.18
CA ILE A 237 10.03 -22.87 3.13
C ILE A 237 11.37 -22.35 2.61
N GLU A 238 12.48 -22.87 3.14
CA GLU A 238 13.82 -22.48 2.70
C GLU A 238 14.01 -22.72 1.20
N TYR A 239 13.63 -23.91 0.71
CA TYR A 239 13.74 -24.27 -0.69
C TYR A 239 12.90 -23.35 -1.59
N LYS A 240 11.60 -23.19 -1.28
CA LYS A 240 10.67 -22.38 -2.09
C LYS A 240 11.12 -20.93 -2.17
N LEU A 241 11.42 -20.32 -1.03
CA LEU A 241 11.86 -18.93 -0.95
C LEU A 241 13.17 -18.68 -1.71
N ASN A 242 14.20 -19.53 -1.50
CA ASN A 242 15.48 -19.35 -2.19
C ASN A 242 15.34 -19.56 -3.71
N LYS A 243 14.55 -20.55 -4.15
CA LYS A 243 14.31 -20.80 -5.57
C LYS A 243 13.73 -19.57 -6.26
N ASP A 244 12.66 -19.01 -5.71
CA ASP A 244 12.00 -17.86 -6.32
C ASP A 244 12.78 -16.55 -6.13
N LEU A 245 13.60 -16.41 -5.09
CA LEU A 245 14.55 -15.30 -4.99
C LEU A 245 15.57 -15.30 -6.13
N VAL A 246 16.08 -16.48 -6.54
CA VAL A 246 16.98 -16.59 -7.70
C VAL A 246 16.26 -16.18 -8.98
N ASN A 247 15.01 -16.61 -9.17
CA ASN A 247 14.23 -16.24 -10.34
C ASN A 247 13.90 -14.74 -10.37
N ALA A 248 13.45 -14.19 -9.24
CA ALA A 248 13.19 -12.77 -9.08
C ALA A 248 14.45 -11.94 -9.32
N GLN A 249 15.62 -12.37 -8.84
CA GLN A 249 16.89 -11.68 -9.07
C GLN A 249 17.28 -11.67 -10.56
N LYS A 250 17.10 -12.79 -11.27
CA LYS A 250 17.33 -12.84 -12.72
C LYS A 250 16.40 -11.89 -13.45
N TRP A 251 15.11 -11.88 -13.09
CA TRP A 251 14.12 -10.98 -13.66
C TRP A 251 14.47 -9.52 -13.36
N LEU A 252 14.83 -9.16 -12.13
CA LEU A 252 15.23 -7.80 -11.74
C LEU A 252 16.44 -7.34 -12.54
N SER A 253 17.45 -8.20 -12.69
CA SER A 253 18.66 -7.91 -13.46
C SER A 253 18.35 -7.69 -14.94
N ALA A 254 17.51 -8.53 -15.54
CA ALA A 254 17.05 -8.38 -16.92
C ALA A 254 16.26 -7.09 -17.14
N ASN A 255 15.53 -6.64 -16.11
CA ASN A 255 14.77 -5.39 -16.10
C ASN A 255 15.57 -4.20 -15.54
N LYS A 256 16.88 -4.32 -15.34
CA LYS A 256 17.77 -3.27 -14.80
C LYS A 256 17.29 -2.64 -13.47
N LEU A 257 16.55 -3.41 -12.68
CA LEU A 257 16.13 -3.02 -11.33
C LEU A 257 17.11 -3.60 -10.30
N THR A 258 17.34 -2.86 -9.22
CA THR A 258 18.29 -3.26 -8.18
C THR A 258 17.56 -3.50 -6.87
N LEU A 259 17.74 -4.70 -6.30
CA LEU A 259 17.23 -5.02 -4.97
C LEU A 259 18.07 -4.31 -3.90
N ASN A 260 17.40 -3.88 -2.84
CA ASN A 260 18.03 -3.38 -1.65
C ASN A 260 18.25 -4.51 -0.65
N ASN A 261 19.41 -5.16 -0.72
CA ASN A 261 19.74 -6.29 0.15
C ASN A 261 19.64 -5.95 1.65
N GLU A 262 19.95 -4.71 2.04
CA GLU A 262 19.88 -4.28 3.44
C GLU A 262 18.45 -4.06 3.93
N LYS A 263 17.54 -3.59 3.06
CA LYS A 263 16.13 -3.36 3.43
C LYS A 263 15.23 -4.55 3.16
N THR A 264 15.69 -5.46 2.32
CA THR A 264 15.05 -6.74 2.07
C THR A 264 15.20 -7.62 3.32
N LYS A 265 14.07 -8.08 3.84
CA LYS A 265 14.00 -8.88 5.08
C LYS A 265 13.06 -10.04 4.89
N TYR A 266 13.19 -11.08 5.70
CA TYR A 266 12.23 -12.17 5.72
C TYR A 266 11.70 -12.45 7.14
N MET A 267 10.52 -13.06 7.21
CA MET A 267 9.83 -13.46 8.44
C MET A 267 9.28 -14.88 8.29
N ILE A 268 9.16 -15.59 9.40
CA ILE A 268 8.45 -16.88 9.47
C ILE A 268 7.22 -16.69 10.33
N ILE A 269 6.04 -16.93 9.79
CA ILE A 269 4.76 -16.71 10.47
C ILE A 269 4.06 -18.06 10.67
N GLY A 270 3.68 -18.38 11.90
CA GLY A 270 3.07 -19.66 12.23
C GLY A 270 2.47 -19.66 13.63
N SER A 271 1.76 -20.73 13.99
CA SER A 271 1.26 -20.88 15.35
C SER A 271 2.41 -21.00 16.35
N ARG A 272 2.17 -20.61 17.61
CA ARG A 272 3.19 -20.67 18.67
C ARG A 272 3.84 -22.05 18.79
N GLN A 273 3.04 -23.12 18.64
CA GLN A 273 3.53 -24.49 18.73
C GLN A 273 4.42 -24.84 17.53
N ARG A 274 3.99 -24.50 16.31
CA ARG A 274 4.79 -24.73 15.10
C ARG A 274 6.10 -23.95 15.11
N LEU A 275 6.08 -22.67 15.51
CA LEU A 275 7.28 -21.83 15.59
C LEU A 275 8.28 -22.28 16.67
N LYS A 276 7.82 -22.94 17.74
CA LYS A 276 8.72 -23.54 18.75
C LYS A 276 9.37 -24.82 18.25
N ASN A 277 8.67 -25.56 17.40
CA ASN A 277 9.07 -26.87 16.89
C ASN A 277 9.56 -26.77 15.43
N LEU A 278 10.18 -25.65 15.05
CA LEU A 278 10.82 -25.54 13.74
C LEU A 278 12.02 -26.49 13.70
N ASP A 279 12.09 -27.33 12.67
CA ASP A 279 13.20 -28.28 12.47
C ASP A 279 14.55 -27.55 12.39
N HIS A 280 14.56 -26.38 11.75
CA HIS A 280 15.66 -25.42 11.75
C HIS A 280 15.15 -24.03 11.38
N VAL A 281 15.99 -23.00 11.56
CA VAL A 281 15.68 -21.65 11.04
C VAL A 281 16.04 -21.59 9.56
N PRO A 282 15.10 -21.31 8.64
CA PRO A 282 15.37 -21.24 7.21
C PRO A 282 16.52 -20.29 6.88
N LYS A 283 17.49 -20.73 6.09
CA LYS A 283 18.61 -19.90 5.62
C LYS A 283 18.27 -19.31 4.25
N ILE A 284 17.83 -18.06 4.26
CA ILE A 284 17.41 -17.36 3.04
C ILE A 284 18.55 -16.47 2.57
N SER A 285 18.95 -16.62 1.31
CA SER A 285 20.06 -15.87 0.74
C SER A 285 19.80 -15.43 -0.70
N ILE A 286 20.42 -14.31 -1.07
CA ILE A 286 20.40 -13.77 -2.43
C ILE A 286 21.82 -13.34 -2.81
N ASN A 287 22.32 -13.83 -3.95
CA ASN A 287 23.69 -13.57 -4.42
C ASN A 287 24.79 -13.85 -3.37
N GLY A 288 24.62 -14.90 -2.56
CA GLY A 288 25.56 -15.25 -1.48
C GLY A 288 25.44 -14.40 -0.22
N HIS A 289 24.58 -13.37 -0.21
CA HIS A 289 24.26 -12.60 0.99
C HIS A 289 23.07 -13.22 1.73
N GLN A 290 23.24 -13.51 3.01
CA GLN A 290 22.14 -13.94 3.87
C GLN A 290 21.19 -12.77 4.08
N ILE A 291 19.90 -12.99 3.81
CA ILE A 291 18.85 -12.03 4.11
C ILE A 291 18.58 -12.11 5.61
N GLU A 292 18.46 -10.96 6.27
CA GLU A 292 18.19 -10.92 7.70
C GLU A 292 16.75 -11.39 7.99
N ARG A 293 16.63 -12.30 8.96
CA ARG A 293 15.35 -12.64 9.58
C ARG A 293 14.97 -11.55 10.57
N VAL A 294 13.75 -11.05 10.46
CA VAL A 294 13.20 -10.10 11.43
C VAL A 294 12.00 -10.70 12.15
N TYR A 295 11.75 -10.23 13.37
CA TYR A 295 10.58 -10.59 14.16
C TYR A 295 9.52 -9.48 14.18
N LYS A 296 9.88 -8.30 13.66
CA LYS A 296 9.05 -7.13 13.48
C LYS A 296 9.43 -6.44 12.16
N LYS A 297 8.45 -6.06 11.35
CA LYS A 297 8.68 -5.34 10.09
C LYS A 297 7.56 -4.34 9.83
N GLU A 298 7.93 -3.10 9.54
CA GLU A 298 7.02 -2.15 8.93
C GLU A 298 6.91 -2.45 7.42
N ALA A 299 5.70 -2.66 6.93
CA ALA A 299 5.39 -2.76 5.50
C ALA A 299 4.05 -2.09 5.21
N LEU A 300 3.94 -1.36 4.09
CA LEU A 300 2.72 -0.65 3.70
C LEU A 300 2.16 0.26 4.81
N ALA A 301 3.05 0.90 5.57
CA ALA A 301 2.75 1.73 6.75
C ALA A 301 2.10 0.98 7.93
N MET A 302 2.28 -0.35 8.03
CA MET A 302 1.78 -1.20 9.11
C MET A 302 2.88 -2.06 9.73
N GLU A 303 2.79 -2.34 11.04
CA GLU A 303 3.79 -3.14 11.76
C GLU A 303 3.39 -4.63 11.87
N MET A 304 4.07 -5.50 11.13
CA MET A 304 3.92 -6.95 11.29
C MET A 304 4.83 -7.48 12.39
N PHE A 305 4.31 -8.42 13.18
CA PHE A 305 5.03 -9.08 14.27
C PHE A 305 4.96 -10.60 14.08
N GLU A 306 6.07 -11.30 14.31
CA GLU A 306 6.09 -12.76 14.40
C GLU A 306 5.44 -13.24 15.71
N LYS A 307 5.67 -12.52 16.82
CA LYS A 307 5.10 -12.79 18.15
C LYS A 307 4.74 -11.49 18.85
N LEU A 308 3.56 -11.44 19.48
CA LEU A 308 3.20 -10.38 20.42
C LEU A 308 4.03 -10.50 21.71
N PRO A 309 4.24 -9.41 22.47
CA PRO A 309 4.95 -9.44 23.75
C PRO A 309 4.37 -10.44 24.78
N ASN A 310 3.11 -10.83 24.64
CA ASN A 310 2.41 -11.80 25.50
C ASN A 310 2.36 -13.24 24.93
N GLY A 311 3.01 -13.52 23.80
CA GLY A 311 3.16 -14.88 23.25
C GLY A 311 2.06 -15.35 22.29
N GLY A 312 1.13 -14.48 21.87
CA GLY A 312 0.24 -14.72 20.71
C GLY A 312 0.90 -14.39 19.37
N CYS A 313 0.30 -14.80 18.24
CA CYS A 313 0.78 -14.50 16.88
C CYS A 313 -0.29 -13.70 16.13
N ILE A 314 -0.11 -12.37 15.94
CA ILE A 314 -1.04 -11.49 15.21
C ILE A 314 -0.25 -10.33 14.55
N ALA A 315 -0.66 -9.95 13.34
CA ALA A 315 -0.22 -8.74 12.65
C ALA A 315 -0.87 -7.50 13.28
N ARG A 316 -0.09 -6.53 13.79
CA ARG A 316 -0.60 -5.27 14.31
C ARG A 316 -0.73 -4.26 13.17
N SER A 317 -1.93 -4.06 12.65
CA SER A 317 -2.19 -2.90 11.78
C SER A 317 -2.46 -1.68 12.65
N VAL A 318 -1.66 -0.61 12.48
CA VAL A 318 -1.97 0.74 12.99
C VAL A 318 -2.48 1.54 11.80
N VAL A 319 -3.72 2.03 11.87
CA VAL A 319 -4.36 2.77 10.78
C VAL A 319 -4.52 4.23 11.20
N ASN A 320 -3.86 5.15 10.49
CA ASN A 320 -4.14 6.58 10.63
C ASN A 320 -5.33 6.95 9.72
N LEU A 321 -6.50 7.19 10.31
CA LEU A 321 -7.69 7.59 9.56
C LEU A 321 -7.60 9.07 9.13
N ALA A 322 -7.88 9.34 7.87
CA ALA A 322 -8.05 10.70 7.38
C ALA A 322 -9.45 11.23 7.79
N PHE A 323 -9.48 11.95 8.91
CA PHE A 323 -10.56 12.81 9.44
C PHE A 323 -11.82 12.14 10.03
N PRO A 324 -12.47 12.74 11.05
CA PRO A 324 -11.94 13.62 12.10
C PRO A 324 -11.64 12.76 13.34
N LEU A 325 -10.70 11.81 13.20
CA LEU A 325 -10.25 10.92 14.27
C LEU A 325 -8.72 10.95 14.36
N SER A 326 -8.15 12.13 14.05
CA SER A 326 -6.73 12.34 13.73
C SER A 326 -5.73 12.02 14.84
N ASP A 327 -6.17 11.54 16.01
CA ASP A 327 -5.30 11.27 17.16
C ASP A 327 -5.60 9.91 17.82
N ARG A 328 -5.95 8.86 17.05
CA ARG A 328 -6.20 7.52 17.63
C ARG A 328 -5.52 6.40 16.86
N ASP A 329 -4.84 5.53 17.62
CA ASP A 329 -4.28 4.26 17.15
C ASP A 329 -5.37 3.17 17.17
N TYR A 330 -5.45 2.37 16.11
CA TYR A 330 -6.36 1.22 16.00
C TYR A 330 -5.57 -0.08 16.03
N LEU A 331 -6.19 -1.17 16.50
CA LEU A 331 -5.66 -2.52 16.41
C LEU A 331 -6.68 -3.40 15.67
N VAL A 332 -6.30 -3.92 14.50
CA VAL A 332 -7.07 -4.93 13.80
C VAL A 332 -6.68 -6.30 14.36
N TYR A 333 -7.64 -7.02 14.94
CA TYR A 333 -7.45 -8.36 15.46
C TYR A 333 -8.38 -9.30 14.70
N ILE A 334 -7.79 -10.33 14.12
CA ILE A 334 -8.50 -11.38 13.41
C ILE A 334 -8.24 -12.64 14.22
N SER A 335 -9.28 -13.19 14.85
CA SER A 335 -9.11 -14.38 15.68
C SER A 335 -8.74 -15.58 14.80
N PRO A 336 -7.81 -16.45 15.21
CA PRO A 336 -7.67 -17.77 14.58
C PRO A 336 -8.93 -18.60 14.83
N PRO A 337 -9.25 -19.57 13.95
CA PRO A 337 -10.30 -20.54 14.19
C PRO A 337 -9.81 -21.49 15.28
N TYR A 338 -10.43 -21.44 16.46
CA TYR A 338 -10.26 -22.51 17.44
C TYR A 338 -11.27 -23.63 17.14
N GLU A 339 -10.81 -24.88 17.22
CA GLU A 339 -11.56 -26.11 16.92
C GLU A 339 -12.69 -26.45 17.91
N THR A 340 -12.98 -25.61 18.90
CA THR A 340 -14.08 -25.88 19.83
C THR A 340 -14.90 -24.61 20.07
N ASN A 341 -15.85 -24.40 19.16
CA ASN A 341 -17.02 -23.51 19.25
C ASN A 341 -16.83 -22.19 20.01
N ASP A 342 -16.62 -21.10 19.28
CA ASP A 342 -17.09 -19.77 19.67
C ASP A 342 -17.73 -18.99 18.50
N TRP A 343 -18.92 -18.48 18.81
CA TRP A 343 -19.82 -17.61 18.02
C TRP A 343 -20.29 -18.12 16.65
N PHE A 344 -21.19 -19.10 16.71
CA PHE A 344 -22.15 -19.47 15.64
C PHE A 344 -21.56 -19.93 14.29
N GLY A 345 -20.29 -20.33 14.22
CA GLY A 345 -19.75 -20.97 13.01
C GLY A 345 -19.63 -20.06 11.79
N LYS A 346 -19.51 -18.74 11.99
CA LYS A 346 -19.23 -17.77 10.91
C LYS A 346 -17.96 -16.95 11.21
N LYS A 347 -17.22 -16.57 10.16
CA LYS A 347 -16.03 -15.70 10.24
C LYS A 347 -16.41 -14.35 10.86
N ALA A 348 -15.69 -13.91 11.89
CA ALA A 348 -15.85 -12.60 12.49
C ALA A 348 -14.52 -11.83 12.48
N PHE A 349 -14.58 -10.51 12.29
CA PHE A 349 -13.45 -9.60 12.40
C PHE A 349 -13.73 -8.62 13.54
N ALA A 350 -12.69 -8.27 14.31
CA ALA A 350 -12.82 -7.35 15.44
C ALA A 350 -11.89 -6.14 15.27
N ILE A 351 -12.45 -4.95 15.52
CA ILE A 351 -11.73 -3.68 15.47
C ILE A 351 -11.58 -3.18 16.91
N PHE A 352 -10.33 -3.01 17.34
CA PHE A 352 -9.99 -2.54 18.67
C PHE A 352 -9.60 -1.07 18.60
N LEU A 353 -10.17 -0.25 19.48
CA LEU A 353 -9.78 1.14 19.69
C LEU A 353 -8.80 1.20 20.86
N LEU A 354 -7.58 1.69 20.64
CA LEU A 354 -6.75 2.18 21.75
C LEU A 354 -7.08 3.67 21.97
N ASP A 355 -7.14 4.09 23.24
CA ASP A 355 -7.32 5.48 23.68
C ASP A 355 -8.66 6.17 23.34
N ALA A 356 -9.79 5.49 23.58
CA ALA A 356 -11.10 6.14 23.57
C ALA A 356 -11.30 7.06 24.79
N THR A 357 -11.41 8.38 24.58
CA THR A 357 -11.81 9.34 25.63
C THR A 357 -13.32 9.36 25.83
N HIS A 358 -13.77 9.38 27.10
CA HIS A 358 -15.18 9.49 27.48
C HIS A 358 -15.54 10.97 27.71
N PRO A 359 -16.54 11.54 27.01
CA PRO A 359 -16.82 12.99 27.03
C PRO A 359 -17.40 13.56 28.33
N SER A 360 -17.48 12.78 29.42
CA SER A 360 -18.18 13.16 30.65
C SER A 360 -17.34 13.13 31.94
N ARG A 361 -16.00 13.17 31.85
CA ARG A 361 -15.13 13.28 33.03
C ARG A 361 -14.21 14.50 32.97
N PRO A 362 -13.92 15.15 34.11
CA PRO A 362 -13.01 16.30 34.16
C PRO A 362 -11.55 15.86 33.94
N ALA A 363 -10.74 16.77 33.40
CA ALA A 363 -9.33 16.56 33.09
C ALA A 363 -8.51 16.21 34.34
N GLY A 364 -7.51 15.33 34.18
CA GLY A 364 -6.50 15.08 35.20
C GLY A 364 -5.60 16.30 35.41
N ALA A 365 -4.70 16.24 36.41
CA ALA A 365 -3.82 17.34 36.79
C ALA A 365 -2.87 17.83 35.68
N ASP A 366 -2.68 17.03 34.63
CA ASP A 366 -1.91 17.34 33.40
C ASP A 366 -2.79 17.90 32.26
N GLY A 367 -4.08 18.13 32.48
CA GLY A 367 -5.03 18.59 31.47
C GLY A 367 -5.57 17.49 30.55
N ILE A 368 -5.22 16.23 30.80
CA ILE A 368 -5.62 15.08 29.95
C ILE A 368 -6.66 14.22 30.69
N VAL A 369 -7.81 13.97 30.07
CA VAL A 369 -8.78 12.97 30.55
C VAL A 369 -8.39 11.61 29.99
N ARG A 370 -7.82 10.74 30.81
CA ARG A 370 -7.56 9.33 30.43
C ARG A 370 -8.70 8.45 30.92
N ALA A 371 -9.21 7.57 30.06
CA ALA A 371 -10.17 6.56 30.48
C ALA A 371 -9.46 5.55 31.39
N THR A 372 -9.55 5.74 32.70
CA THR A 372 -9.16 4.70 33.65
C THR A 372 -10.25 3.62 33.64
N ASN A 373 -9.90 2.49 33.02
CA ASN A 373 -10.62 1.21 32.98
C ASN A 373 -11.66 1.04 31.85
N GLY A 374 -11.42 0.02 31.02
CA GLY A 374 -12.42 -0.58 30.13
C GLY A 374 -12.56 0.08 28.76
N GLY A 375 -11.73 -0.35 27.80
CA GLY A 375 -11.96 -0.04 26.39
C GLY A 375 -13.25 -0.71 25.90
N ASN A 376 -14.11 0.05 25.23
CA ASN A 376 -15.24 -0.51 24.48
C ASN A 376 -14.72 -1.13 23.17
N PHE A 377 -15.24 -2.30 22.77
CA PHE A 377 -14.83 -3.00 21.55
C PHE A 377 -15.98 -3.10 20.53
N TYR A 378 -15.63 -3.20 19.25
CA TYR A 378 -16.57 -3.36 18.14
C TYR A 378 -16.32 -4.70 17.43
N ILE A 379 -17.41 -5.44 17.19
CA ILE A 379 -17.41 -6.64 16.34
C ILE A 379 -18.33 -6.33 15.17
N ALA A 380 -17.79 -6.38 13.95
CA ALA A 380 -18.59 -6.31 12.73
C ALA A 380 -18.55 -7.70 12.09
N VAL A 381 -19.72 -8.33 11.99
CA VAL A 381 -19.87 -9.59 11.24
C VAL A 381 -20.38 -9.23 9.85
N GLN A 382 -19.69 -9.73 8.83
CA GLN A 382 -20.04 -9.51 7.42
C GLN A 382 -21.24 -10.41 7.07
N ASP A 383 -22.41 -9.80 6.90
CA ASP A 383 -23.52 -10.38 6.13
C ASP A 383 -23.90 -9.34 5.07
N GLU A 384 -23.47 -9.57 3.83
CA GLU A 384 -23.57 -8.61 2.72
C GLU A 384 -25.01 -8.42 2.23
N GLU A 385 -25.93 -9.31 2.60
CA GLU A 385 -27.32 -9.26 2.17
C GLU A 385 -28.21 -8.47 3.14
N GLU A 386 -27.91 -8.46 4.45
CA GLU A 386 -28.66 -7.72 5.47
C GLU A 386 -27.78 -7.04 6.54
N PRO A 387 -27.09 -5.92 6.20
CA PRO A 387 -26.19 -5.23 7.12
C PRO A 387 -26.87 -4.69 8.40
N GLY A 388 -28.20 -4.58 8.38
CA GLY A 388 -29.00 -4.11 9.51
C GLY A 388 -29.28 -5.16 10.59
N HIS A 389 -29.10 -6.46 10.32
CA HIS A 389 -29.65 -7.50 11.20
C HIS A 389 -28.63 -8.22 12.10
N LYS A 390 -27.31 -8.11 11.85
CA LYS A 390 -26.27 -8.82 12.64
C LYS A 390 -25.01 -8.02 12.96
N CYS A 391 -25.14 -6.70 13.10
CA CYS A 391 -24.11 -5.91 13.76
C CYS A 391 -24.40 -5.91 15.27
N GLU A 392 -23.92 -6.92 16.00
CA GLU A 392 -24.05 -6.97 17.46
C GLU A 392 -22.97 -6.13 18.15
N THR A 393 -23.40 -5.25 19.05
CA THR A 393 -22.51 -4.48 19.93
C THR A 393 -22.41 -5.21 21.26
N LEU A 394 -21.25 -5.78 21.57
CA LEU A 394 -21.00 -6.42 22.87
C LEU A 394 -20.14 -5.51 23.75
N MET A 395 -20.63 -5.23 24.96
CA MET A 395 -19.91 -4.48 25.98
C MET A 395 -19.43 -5.46 27.05
N LEU A 396 -18.15 -5.44 27.43
CA LEU A 396 -17.72 -6.09 28.66
C LEU A 396 -18.24 -5.25 29.83
N ALA A 397 -19.12 -5.83 30.64
CA ALA A 397 -19.68 -5.15 31.80
C ALA A 397 -18.57 -4.77 32.78
N THR A 398 -18.56 -3.50 33.17
CA THR A 398 -17.84 -2.97 34.32
C THR A 398 -18.31 -3.67 35.60
N ASN A 399 -17.48 -4.55 36.14
CA ASN A 399 -17.08 -4.61 37.55
C ASN A 399 -16.50 -5.99 37.84
N ASN A 400 -15.19 -6.11 37.71
CA ASN A 400 -14.40 -6.75 38.76
C ASN A 400 -13.00 -6.13 38.70
N TYR A 401 -12.63 -5.52 39.81
CA TYR A 401 -11.32 -4.93 40.06
C TYR A 401 -10.21 -5.95 39.67
N ASN A 402 -9.14 -5.45 39.05
CA ASN A 402 -7.86 -6.13 38.81
C ASN A 402 -7.69 -6.98 37.53
N GLY A 403 -8.13 -6.50 36.37
CA GLY A 403 -7.50 -6.88 35.10
C GLY A 403 -7.46 -8.38 34.78
N TRP A 404 -8.52 -9.13 35.11
CA TRP A 404 -8.66 -10.54 34.77
C TRP A 404 -9.63 -10.73 33.59
N PHE A 405 -9.23 -11.54 32.61
CA PHE A 405 -10.15 -12.15 31.65
C PHE A 405 -10.96 -13.26 32.36
N PRO A 406 -12.26 -13.42 32.08
CA PRO A 406 -13.07 -14.44 32.72
C PRO A 406 -12.55 -15.84 32.33
N LYS A 407 -12.36 -16.72 33.31
CA LYS A 407 -11.98 -18.11 33.09
C LYS A 407 -13.24 -18.96 32.94
N ARG A 408 -13.63 -19.21 31.67
CA ARG A 408 -14.68 -20.14 31.19
C ARG A 408 -16.11 -19.93 31.75
N ASN A 409 -17.07 -19.83 30.81
CA ASN A 409 -18.53 -19.97 30.99
C ASN A 409 -19.28 -18.94 31.87
N GLU A 410 -18.83 -17.68 31.93
CA GLU A 410 -19.67 -16.59 32.44
C GLU A 410 -20.35 -15.87 31.26
N TRP A 411 -21.69 -15.82 31.30
CA TRP A 411 -22.51 -15.23 30.24
C TRP A 411 -22.40 -13.69 30.24
N LEU A 412 -22.12 -13.11 29.07
CA LEU A 412 -22.22 -11.67 28.84
C LEU A 412 -23.70 -11.27 28.84
N VAL A 413 -24.11 -10.44 29.81
CA VAL A 413 -25.48 -9.89 29.84
C VAL A 413 -25.53 -8.67 28.92
N ALA A 414 -26.31 -8.77 27.84
CA ALA A 414 -26.61 -7.64 26.96
C ALA A 414 -27.30 -6.52 27.77
N LYS A 415 -26.72 -5.32 27.77
CA LYS A 415 -27.40 -4.09 28.21
C LYS A 415 -27.48 -3.10 27.06
N ASN A 416 -28.62 -2.40 26.99
CA ASN A 416 -28.91 -1.39 25.97
C ASN A 416 -27.76 -0.38 25.85
N ALA A 417 -27.16 -0.34 24.67
CA ALA A 417 -26.13 0.63 24.34
C ALA A 417 -26.69 2.07 24.41
N PRO A 418 -25.92 3.07 24.88
CA PRO A 418 -26.35 4.46 24.89
C PRO A 418 -26.78 4.95 23.49
N ASN A 419 -27.82 5.79 23.40
CA ASN A 419 -28.40 6.27 22.13
C ASN A 419 -27.39 6.89 21.15
N PHE A 420 -26.29 7.45 21.63
CA PHE A 420 -25.20 7.94 20.77
C PHE A 420 -24.61 6.85 19.86
N PHE A 421 -24.52 5.60 20.34
CA PHE A 421 -24.02 4.47 19.56
C PHE A 421 -25.03 3.99 18.52
N TYR A 422 -26.33 4.17 18.78
CA TYR A 422 -27.36 3.96 17.76
C TYR A 422 -27.22 4.96 16.60
N HIS A 423 -26.96 6.23 16.91
CA HIS A 423 -26.71 7.26 15.88
C HIS A 423 -25.43 7.03 15.09
N LEU A 424 -24.35 6.56 15.74
CA LEU A 424 -23.10 6.21 15.06
C LEU A 424 -23.29 5.01 14.12
N ARG A 425 -24.01 3.98 14.57
CA ARG A 425 -24.38 2.81 13.76
C ARG A 425 -25.23 3.22 12.56
N GLN A 426 -26.24 4.08 12.76
CA GLN A 426 -27.06 4.60 11.67
C GLN A 426 -26.21 5.36 10.64
N ARG A 427 -25.27 6.21 11.07
CA ARG A 427 -24.37 6.93 10.15
C ARG A 427 -23.42 6.05 9.35
N VAL A 428 -22.91 4.98 9.95
CA VAL A 428 -22.06 4.01 9.25
C VAL A 428 -22.89 3.23 8.21
N VAL A 429 -24.11 2.83 8.57
CA VAL A 429 -25.04 2.15 7.65
C VAL A 429 -25.53 3.08 6.53
N GLU A 430 -25.81 4.35 6.85
CA GLU A 430 -26.18 5.39 5.87
C GLU A 430 -25.03 5.68 4.91
N GLY A 431 -23.81 5.88 5.42
CA GLY A 431 -22.64 6.08 4.58
C GLY A 431 -22.32 4.88 3.68
N TYR A 432 -22.52 3.65 4.17
CA TYR A 432 -22.38 2.45 3.34
C TYR A 432 -23.43 2.41 2.21
N LYS A 433 -24.70 2.71 2.51
CA LYS A 433 -25.77 2.76 1.50
C LYS A 433 -25.57 3.90 0.50
N GLU A 434 -25.07 5.06 0.93
CA GLU A 434 -24.87 6.22 0.08
C GLU A 434 -23.70 6.04 -0.91
N TYR A 435 -22.66 5.29 -0.52
CA TYR A 435 -21.46 5.07 -1.35
C TYR A 435 -21.46 3.79 -2.18
N PHE A 436 -22.17 2.74 -1.75
CA PHE A 436 -22.17 1.44 -2.43
C PHE A 436 -23.48 1.11 -3.15
N ASN A 437 -24.57 1.83 -2.90
CA ASN A 437 -25.88 1.64 -3.56
C ASN A 437 -26.32 2.83 -4.44
N ASN A 438 -25.39 3.68 -4.89
CA ASN A 438 -25.63 4.67 -5.96
C ASN A 438 -24.68 4.46 -7.14
#